data_AF-A0A1D8B2T2-F1
#
_entry.id   AF-A0A1D8B2T2-F1
#
_cell.length_a   1.000
_cell.length_b   1.000
_cell.length_c   1.000
_cell.angle_alpha   90.00
_cell.angle_beta   90.00
_cell.angle_gamma   90.00
#
_symmetry.space_group_name_H-M   'P 1'
#
loop_
_entity.id
_entity.type
_entity.pdbx_description
1 polymer ?
#
loop_
_entity_poly.entity_id
_entity_poly.type
_entity_poly.pdbx_seq_one_letter_code
_entity_poly.pdbx_strand_id
1 'polypeptide(L)'
;MPTKNVYIAEADLPLFEQAARLAGGNSAAVVAGIRLYLEHHGKKGRREMMGTVELEVDDGPVVRTKRFTGRLCLKWRRRVEGLRVQTFRVYATAKGQYAVHTRDDPDWTGMGSRDWDSAEADGADGTRTWEGEWWRPRERSLLVFPDAASMRGRLPDGLVDEVERMGAGPQVEDLDI
;
A
#
# COMPACT_ATOMS: atom_id res chain seq x y z
N MET A 1 29.39 -15.07 -10.19
CA MET A 1 28.01 -15.50 -10.53
C MET A 1 27.85 -16.94 -10.09
N PRO A 2 26.86 -17.27 -9.23
CA PRO A 2 26.56 -18.66 -8.91
C PRO A 2 25.99 -19.37 -10.15
N THR A 3 26.53 -20.53 -10.49
CA THR A 3 26.07 -21.36 -11.61
C THR A 3 25.08 -22.41 -11.10
N LYS A 4 23.97 -22.61 -11.82
CA LYS A 4 22.99 -23.67 -11.53
C LYS A 4 22.74 -24.51 -12.77
N ASN A 5 22.69 -25.82 -12.58
CA ASN A 5 22.36 -26.78 -13.63
C ASN A 5 20.87 -27.10 -13.56
N VAL A 6 20.21 -27.11 -14.72
CA VAL A 6 18.79 -27.44 -14.86
C VAL A 6 18.68 -28.63 -15.80
N TYR A 7 17.97 -29.67 -15.37
CA TYR A 7 17.71 -30.86 -16.17
C TYR A 7 16.33 -30.72 -16.83
N ILE A 8 16.26 -31.10 -18.10
CA ILE A 8 15.06 -31.00 -18.92
C ILE A 8 14.77 -32.41 -19.44
N ALA A 9 13.50 -32.81 -19.41
CA ALA A 9 13.09 -34.10 -19.93
C ALA A 9 13.34 -34.16 -21.44
N GLU A 10 13.66 -35.36 -21.96
CA GLU A 10 13.92 -35.55 -23.38
C GLU A 10 12.76 -35.09 -24.27
N ALA A 11 11.52 -35.32 -23.81
CA ALA A 11 10.31 -34.88 -24.50
C ALA A 11 10.19 -33.35 -24.64
N ASP A 12 10.83 -32.58 -23.76
CA ASP A 12 10.75 -31.12 -23.72
C ASP A 12 11.94 -30.43 -24.41
N LEU A 13 12.95 -31.17 -24.87
CA LEU A 13 14.09 -30.62 -25.60
C LEU A 13 13.69 -29.78 -26.82
N PRO A 14 12.76 -30.22 -27.70
CA PRO A 14 12.37 -29.45 -28.87
C PRO A 14 11.81 -28.06 -28.51
N LEU A 15 11.00 -28.00 -27.45
CA LEU A 15 10.43 -26.76 -26.91
C LEU A 15 11.54 -25.84 -26.37
N PHE A 16 12.47 -26.41 -25.60
CA PHE A 16 13.57 -25.67 -25.01
C PHE A 16 14.51 -25.08 -26.07
N GLU A 17 14.88 -25.85 -27.09
CA GLU A 17 15.73 -25.38 -28.18
C GLU A 17 15.09 -24.23 -28.96
N GLN A 18 13.78 -24.30 -29.18
CA GLN A 18 13.04 -23.22 -29.82
C GLN A 18 13.10 -21.95 -28.97
N ALA A 19 12.87 -22.06 -27.65
CA ALA A 19 12.97 -20.93 -26.74
C ALA A 19 14.40 -20.35 -26.70
N ALA A 20 15.42 -21.20 -26.68
CA ALA A 20 16.82 -20.80 -26.70
C ALA A 20 17.18 -20.03 -27.97
N ARG A 21 16.72 -20.49 -29.15
CA ARG A 21 16.92 -19.77 -30.42
C ARG A 21 16.27 -18.38 -30.39
N LEU A 22 15.05 -18.27 -29.87
CA LEU A 22 14.33 -17.00 -29.76
C LEU A 22 14.99 -16.04 -28.76
N ALA A 23 15.51 -16.55 -27.64
CA ALA A 23 16.12 -15.74 -26.59
C ALA A 23 17.62 -15.42 -26.81
N GLY A 24 18.24 -15.99 -27.86
CA GLY A 24 19.67 -15.83 -28.12
C GLY A 24 20.58 -16.69 -27.22
N GLY A 25 20.04 -17.77 -26.63
CA GLY A 25 20.79 -18.75 -25.86
C GLY A 25 19.99 -19.39 -24.72
N ASN A 26 20.51 -20.51 -24.22
CA ASN A 26 19.86 -21.32 -23.17
C ASN A 26 19.60 -20.53 -21.89
N SER A 27 20.61 -19.82 -21.39
CA SER A 27 20.49 -19.04 -20.14
C SER A 27 19.47 -17.91 -20.28
N ALA A 28 19.43 -17.23 -21.42
CA ALA A 28 18.47 -16.16 -21.68
C ALA A 28 17.04 -16.70 -21.71
N ALA A 29 16.80 -17.85 -22.35
CA ALA A 29 15.51 -18.51 -22.37
C ALA A 29 15.04 -18.94 -20.98
N VAL A 30 15.90 -19.57 -20.18
CA VAL A 30 15.58 -19.98 -18.81
C VAL A 30 15.21 -18.77 -17.94
N VAL A 31 16.01 -17.70 -18.00
CA VAL A 31 15.75 -16.49 -17.21
C VAL A 31 14.44 -15.82 -17.66
N ALA A 32 14.18 -15.74 -18.95
CA ALA A 32 12.92 -15.20 -19.48
C ALA A 32 11.71 -16.04 -19.02
N GLY A 33 11.81 -17.37 -19.09
CA GLY A 33 10.77 -18.29 -18.64
C GLY A 33 10.49 -18.18 -17.14
N ILE A 34 11.53 -18.13 -16.31
CA ILE A 34 11.38 -17.94 -14.85
C ILE A 34 10.73 -16.59 -14.53
N ARG A 35 11.12 -15.51 -15.22
CA ARG A 35 10.50 -14.18 -15.05
C ARG A 35 9.01 -14.23 -15.37
N LEU A 36 8.64 -14.83 -16.50
CA LEU A 36 7.24 -15.04 -16.90
C LEU A 36 6.48 -15.91 -15.88
N TYR A 37 7.09 -16.99 -15.40
CA TYR A 37 6.51 -17.86 -14.39
C TYR A 37 6.25 -17.10 -13.08
N LEU A 38 7.23 -16.33 -12.59
CA LEU A 38 7.08 -15.51 -11.39
C LEU A 38 6.06 -14.38 -11.58
N GLU A 39 6.00 -13.78 -12.76
CA GLU A 39 4.98 -12.79 -13.07
C GLU A 39 3.58 -13.41 -13.03
N HIS A 40 3.41 -14.62 -13.56
CA HIS A 40 2.13 -15.31 -13.61
C HIS A 40 1.72 -15.89 -12.24
N HIS A 41 2.62 -16.58 -11.56
CA HIS A 41 2.36 -17.28 -10.30
C HIS A 41 2.54 -16.41 -9.05
N GLY A 42 3.43 -15.42 -9.09
CA GLY A 42 3.57 -14.42 -8.02
C GLY A 42 2.34 -13.51 -7.91
N LYS A 43 1.55 -13.37 -8.98
CA LYS A 43 0.21 -12.73 -8.94
C LYS A 43 -0.84 -13.64 -8.30
N LYS A 44 -0.72 -14.97 -8.44
CA LYS A 44 -1.67 -15.96 -7.88
C LYS A 44 -1.59 -16.02 -6.35
N GLY A 45 -0.38 -16.16 -5.77
CA GLY A 45 -0.20 -16.10 -4.31
C GLY A 45 -0.58 -14.74 -3.70
N ARG A 46 -0.37 -13.64 -4.43
CA ARG A 46 -0.86 -12.31 -4.02
C ARG A 46 -2.38 -12.21 -3.99
N ARG A 47 -3.08 -12.90 -4.89
CA ARG A 47 -4.54 -12.91 -5.00
C ARG A 47 -5.19 -13.82 -3.96
N GLU A 48 -4.51 -14.89 -3.56
CA GLU A 48 -4.94 -15.80 -2.48
C GLU A 48 -4.94 -15.10 -1.10
N MET A 49 -4.08 -14.10 -0.89
CA MET A 49 -4.08 -13.26 0.33
C MET A 49 -4.98 -12.02 0.25
N MET A 50 -5.84 -11.89 -0.77
CA MET A 50 -6.76 -10.76 -0.91
C MET A 50 -8.15 -11.08 -0.37
N GLY A 51 -8.73 -10.13 0.35
CA GLY A 51 -10.10 -10.20 0.85
C GLY A 51 -11.01 -9.15 0.21
N THR A 52 -12.29 -9.20 0.55
CA THR A 52 -13.23 -8.11 0.25
C THR A 52 -12.99 -6.96 1.23
N VAL A 53 -12.74 -5.77 0.69
CA VAL A 53 -12.54 -4.53 1.43
C VAL A 53 -13.75 -3.63 1.18
N GLU A 54 -14.38 -3.16 2.24
CA GLU A 54 -15.48 -2.20 2.21
C GLU A 54 -15.05 -0.93 2.96
N LEU A 55 -15.17 0.23 2.30
CA LEU A 55 -14.73 1.52 2.84
C LEU A 55 -15.81 2.57 2.64
N GLU A 56 -16.06 3.37 3.67
CA GLU A 56 -16.88 4.58 3.56
C GLU A 56 -16.06 5.70 2.92
N VAL A 57 -16.65 6.32 1.91
CA VAL A 57 -16.07 7.41 1.11
C VAL A 57 -17.14 8.48 0.96
N ASP A 58 -16.76 9.72 1.21
CA ASP A 58 -17.66 10.86 1.06
C ASP A 58 -17.76 11.22 -0.43
N ASP A 59 -18.98 11.47 -0.88
CA ASP A 59 -19.33 11.89 -2.24
C ASP A 59 -20.22 13.12 -2.12
N GLY A 60 -19.57 14.27 -1.89
CA GLY A 60 -20.25 15.50 -1.47
C GLY A 60 -20.94 15.31 -0.12
N PRO A 61 -22.26 15.58 -0.01
CA PRO A 61 -22.98 15.44 1.25
C PRO A 61 -23.37 13.99 1.61
N VAL A 62 -23.10 13.01 0.74
CA VAL A 62 -23.54 11.62 0.91
C VAL A 62 -22.35 10.71 1.18
N VAL A 63 -22.43 9.88 2.21
CA VAL A 63 -21.46 8.81 2.47
C VAL A 63 -21.83 7.59 1.62
N ARG A 64 -20.88 7.07 0.85
CA ARG A 64 -21.03 5.85 0.04
C ARG A 64 -20.04 4.77 0.47
N THR A 65 -20.53 3.54 0.59
CA THR A 65 -19.66 2.38 0.80
C THR A 65 -19.11 1.89 -0.53
N LYS A 66 -17.79 1.99 -0.73
CA LYS A 66 -17.08 1.43 -1.88
C LYS A 66 -16.50 0.06 -1.51
N ARG A 67 -16.75 -0.93 -2.37
CA ARG A 67 -16.31 -2.32 -2.17
C ARG A 67 -15.39 -2.78 -3.29
N PHE A 68 -14.29 -3.42 -2.94
CA PHE A 68 -13.34 -4.00 -3.89
C PHE A 68 -12.56 -5.16 -3.27
N THR A 69 -11.93 -5.98 -4.11
CA THR A 69 -11.03 -7.04 -3.66
C THR A 69 -9.60 -6.52 -3.56
N GLY A 70 -8.99 -6.64 -2.38
CA GLY A 70 -7.64 -6.18 -2.14
C GLY A 70 -7.09 -6.62 -0.79
N ARG A 71 -5.87 -6.17 -0.49
CA ARG A 71 -5.15 -6.45 0.75
C ARG A 71 -4.54 -5.16 1.27
N LEU A 72 -4.72 -4.87 2.56
CA LEU A 72 -4.04 -3.75 3.21
C LEU A 72 -2.52 -4.02 3.20
N CYS A 73 -1.76 -3.08 2.67
CA CYS A 73 -0.31 -3.22 2.54
C CYS A 73 0.44 -2.25 3.44
N LEU A 74 -0.09 -1.03 3.58
CA LEU A 74 0.52 0.01 4.39
C LEU A 74 -0.56 0.82 5.09
N LYS A 75 -0.31 1.13 6.36
CA LYS A 75 -1.05 2.14 7.12
C LYS A 75 -0.06 3.21 7.54
N TRP A 76 -0.26 4.42 7.05
CA TRP A 76 0.61 5.55 7.32
C TRP A 76 -0.18 6.68 7.96
N ARG A 77 0.45 7.42 8.86
CA ARG A 77 -0.19 8.51 9.60
C ARG A 77 0.74 9.70 9.65
N ARG A 78 0.15 10.89 9.55
CA ARG A 78 0.82 12.14 9.90
C ARG A 78 -0.09 13.00 10.74
N ARG A 79 0.51 13.78 11.64
CA ARG A 79 -0.19 14.89 12.29
C ARG A 79 -0.42 15.99 11.26
N VAL A 80 -1.61 16.56 11.31
CA VAL A 80 -1.97 17.77 10.57
C VAL A 80 -2.03 18.91 11.60
N GLU A 81 -2.19 20.15 11.16
CA GLU A 81 -2.37 21.29 12.04
C GLU A 81 -3.49 21.04 13.08
N GLY A 82 -3.20 21.38 14.34
CA GLY A 82 -4.09 21.16 15.48
C GLY A 82 -4.12 19.70 16.00
N LEU A 83 -5.21 19.33 16.66
CA LEU A 83 -5.44 18.00 17.24
C LEU A 83 -6.00 17.02 16.20
N ARG A 84 -5.35 16.89 15.04
CA ARG A 84 -5.85 16.07 13.93
C ARG A 84 -4.79 15.14 13.37
N VAL A 85 -5.23 13.94 12.98
CA VAL A 85 -4.39 12.93 12.35
C VAL A 85 -5.00 12.53 11.02
N GLN A 86 -4.19 12.68 9.98
CA GLN A 86 -4.50 12.14 8.66
C GLN A 86 -3.96 10.72 8.56
N THR A 87 -4.84 9.77 8.35
CA THR A 87 -4.53 8.35 8.15
C THR A 87 -4.69 7.99 6.68
N PHE A 88 -3.66 7.35 6.12
CA PHE A 88 -3.66 6.79 4.79
C PHE A 88 -3.61 5.26 4.91
N ARG A 89 -4.53 4.56 4.26
CA ARG A 89 -4.52 3.10 4.12
C ARG A 89 -4.34 2.76 2.66
N VAL A 90 -3.22 2.11 2.35
CA VAL A 90 -2.86 1.70 0.99
C VAL A 90 -3.18 0.22 0.83
N TYR A 91 -4.00 -0.09 -0.16
CA TYR A 91 -4.40 -1.44 -0.51
C TYR A 91 -3.84 -1.82 -1.86
N ALA A 92 -3.20 -2.99 -1.97
CA ALA A 92 -2.99 -3.63 -3.25
C ALA A 92 -4.32 -4.23 -3.70
N THR A 93 -4.73 -3.94 -4.93
CA THR A 93 -6.00 -4.41 -5.50
C THR A 93 -5.77 -5.66 -6.35
N ALA A 94 -6.83 -6.44 -6.59
CA ALA A 94 -6.77 -7.62 -7.46
C ALA A 94 -6.35 -7.30 -8.91
N LYS A 95 -6.45 -6.04 -9.34
CA LYS A 95 -6.01 -5.55 -10.66
C LYS A 95 -4.53 -5.14 -10.69
N GLY A 96 -3.79 -5.30 -9.60
CA GLY A 96 -2.40 -4.87 -9.49
C GLY A 96 -2.22 -3.36 -9.31
N GLN A 97 -3.30 -2.63 -9.07
CA GLN A 97 -3.29 -1.19 -8.77
C GLN A 97 -3.24 -0.95 -7.27
N TYR A 98 -2.97 0.28 -6.85
CA TYR A 98 -3.05 0.73 -5.47
C TYR A 98 -4.30 1.55 -5.23
N ALA A 99 -5.11 1.17 -4.24
CA ALA A 99 -6.20 1.98 -3.73
C ALA A 99 -5.78 2.64 -2.41
N VAL A 100 -5.84 3.96 -2.33
CA VAL A 100 -5.43 4.75 -1.16
C VAL A 100 -6.67 5.39 -0.54
N HIS A 101 -7.02 4.91 0.65
CA HIS A 101 -8.08 5.49 1.46
C HIS A 101 -7.49 6.51 2.42
N THR A 102 -7.94 7.75 2.30
CA THR A 102 -7.49 8.84 3.15
C THR A 102 -8.63 9.22 4.08
N ARG A 103 -8.31 9.32 5.37
CA ARG A 103 -9.23 9.79 6.40
C ARG A 103 -8.54 10.84 7.24
N ASP A 104 -9.23 11.93 7.50
CA ASP A 104 -8.77 12.99 8.39
C ASP A 104 -9.73 13.01 9.59
N ASP A 105 -9.21 12.55 10.73
CA ASP A 105 -9.96 12.46 11.99
C ASP A 105 -9.34 13.35 13.07
N PRO A 106 -10.13 13.76 14.07
CA PRO A 106 -9.59 14.29 15.31
C PRO A 106 -8.70 13.26 16.01
N ASP A 107 -7.57 13.72 16.56
CA ASP A 107 -6.64 12.92 17.35
C ASP A 107 -6.97 13.02 18.83
N TRP A 108 -7.78 12.07 19.30
CA TRP A 108 -8.18 11.98 20.70
C TRP A 108 -7.08 11.44 21.63
N THR A 109 -5.96 10.93 21.09
CA THR A 109 -4.93 10.27 21.90
C THR A 109 -4.15 11.24 22.80
N GLY A 110 -4.08 12.52 22.43
CA GLY A 110 -3.50 13.58 23.26
C GLY A 110 -4.41 14.13 24.37
N MET A 111 -5.67 13.66 24.45
CA MET A 111 -6.67 14.22 25.36
C MET A 111 -6.79 13.46 26.68
N GLY A 112 -6.37 12.18 26.72
CA GLY A 112 -6.44 11.34 27.92
C GLY A 112 -5.33 11.55 28.94
N SER A 113 -4.33 12.38 28.64
CA SER A 113 -3.14 12.60 29.48
C SER A 113 -3.03 14.04 30.03
N ARG A 114 -4.01 14.92 29.78
CA ARG A 114 -4.00 16.27 30.34
C ARG A 114 -4.55 16.20 31.76
N ASP A 115 -3.70 16.47 32.74
CA ASP A 115 -4.13 16.80 34.10
C ASP A 115 -4.97 18.08 34.02
N TRP A 116 -6.28 17.94 34.20
CA TRP A 116 -7.27 19.01 34.05
C TRP A 116 -7.15 20.11 35.14
N ASP A 117 -6.28 19.90 36.14
CA ASP A 117 -6.06 20.81 37.27
C ASP A 117 -4.87 21.78 37.10
N SER A 118 -4.14 21.71 35.98
CA SER A 118 -2.99 22.60 35.76
C SER A 118 -3.40 23.88 35.03
N ALA A 119 -3.52 24.98 35.77
CA ALA A 119 -3.83 26.33 35.27
C ALA A 119 -2.78 26.92 34.29
N GLU A 120 -1.74 26.15 33.94
CA GLU A 120 -0.68 26.50 33.00
C GLU A 120 -0.91 25.91 31.59
N ALA A 121 -2.01 25.17 31.38
CA ALA A 121 -2.32 24.52 30.11
C ALA A 121 -2.86 25.45 29.00
N ASP A 122 -3.07 26.73 29.32
CA ASP A 122 -3.55 27.77 28.40
C ASP A 122 -2.39 28.66 27.91
N GLY A 123 -1.35 28.03 27.36
CA GLY A 123 -0.46 28.71 26.42
C GLY A 123 -1.18 29.03 25.11
N ALA A 124 -0.67 29.97 24.32
CA ALA A 124 -1.25 30.50 23.07
C ALA A 124 -1.65 29.47 21.97
N ASP A 125 -1.38 28.18 22.18
CA ASP A 125 -1.77 27.04 21.35
C ASP A 125 -3.10 26.40 21.81
N GLY A 126 -3.47 26.58 23.09
CA GLY A 126 -4.75 26.16 23.68
C GLY A 126 -5.94 26.91 23.10
N THR A 127 -5.81 28.22 22.86
CA THR A 127 -6.93 29.03 22.35
C THR A 127 -7.31 28.69 20.91
N ARG A 128 -6.34 28.29 20.08
CA ARG A 128 -6.58 27.85 18.68
C ARG A 128 -7.06 26.41 18.55
N THR A 129 -6.80 25.56 19.56
CA THR A 129 -7.17 24.14 19.52
C THR A 129 -8.67 23.89 19.72
N TRP A 130 -9.41 24.89 20.22
CA TRP A 130 -10.85 24.79 20.49
C TRP A 130 -11.72 25.65 19.55
N GLU A 131 -11.13 26.37 18.59
CA GLU A 131 -11.87 27.19 17.62
C GLU A 131 -12.34 26.34 16.42
N GLY A 132 -13.61 26.51 16.02
CA GLY A 132 -14.19 25.91 14.81
C GLY A 132 -14.64 24.45 14.92
N GLU A 133 -15.13 23.85 13.83
CA GLU A 133 -15.67 22.48 13.77
C GLU A 133 -14.59 21.38 13.79
N TRP A 134 -13.51 21.55 14.57
CA TRP A 134 -12.34 20.66 14.58
C TRP A 134 -12.67 19.22 15.03
N TRP A 135 -13.79 19.00 15.73
CA TRP A 135 -14.28 17.67 16.13
C TRP A 135 -14.97 16.91 15.00
N ARG A 136 -15.37 17.58 13.91
CA ARG A 136 -16.06 16.91 12.80
C ARG A 136 -15.08 16.06 11.98
N PRO A 137 -15.43 14.81 11.65
CA PRO A 137 -14.71 14.04 10.65
C PRO A 137 -14.66 14.83 9.34
N ARG A 138 -13.48 14.89 8.72
CA ARG A 138 -13.31 15.50 7.39
C ARG A 138 -13.48 14.44 6.31
N GLU A 139 -13.49 14.92 5.06
CA GLU A 139 -13.76 14.12 3.87
C GLU A 139 -12.90 12.85 3.80
N ARG A 140 -13.58 11.72 3.66
CA ARG A 140 -13.01 10.39 3.43
C ARG A 140 -12.92 10.20 1.93
N SER A 141 -11.71 10.08 1.41
CA SER A 141 -11.49 9.89 -0.02
C SER A 141 -10.88 8.53 -0.32
N LEU A 142 -11.17 8.02 -1.52
CA LEU A 142 -10.54 6.82 -2.06
C LEU A 142 -10.02 7.14 -3.47
N LEU A 143 -8.70 7.18 -3.60
CA LEU A 143 -8.02 7.38 -4.87
C LEU A 143 -7.39 6.07 -5.34
N VAL A 144 -7.42 5.81 -6.65
CA VAL A 144 -6.83 4.60 -7.24
C VAL A 144 -5.72 5.01 -8.19
N PHE A 145 -4.57 4.37 -8.04
CA PHE A 145 -3.33 4.66 -8.75
C PHE A 145 -2.83 3.40 -9.46
N PRO A 146 -2.38 3.48 -10.72
CA PRO A 146 -1.78 2.33 -11.40
C PRO A 146 -0.50 1.83 -10.72
N ASP A 147 0.33 2.74 -10.22
CA ASP A 147 1.64 2.45 -9.62
C ASP A 147 2.04 3.52 -8.59
N ALA A 148 3.15 3.29 -7.87
CA ALA A 148 3.66 4.23 -6.87
C ALA A 148 4.10 5.57 -7.46
N ALA A 149 4.67 5.59 -8.68
CA ALA A 149 5.13 6.83 -9.31
C ALA A 149 3.97 7.79 -9.59
N SER A 150 2.81 7.27 -9.98
CA SER A 150 1.58 8.03 -10.22
C SER A 150 0.96 8.66 -8.97
N MET A 151 1.44 8.30 -7.77
CA MET A 151 1.01 8.88 -6.50
C MET A 151 1.66 10.24 -6.21
N ARG A 152 2.84 10.50 -6.80
CA ARG A 152 3.59 11.74 -6.54
C ARG A 152 2.79 12.96 -7.03
N GLY A 153 2.85 14.02 -6.23
CA GLY A 153 2.06 15.23 -6.46
C GLY A 153 0.58 15.13 -6.07
N ARG A 154 0.07 13.93 -5.73
CA ARG A 154 -1.30 13.74 -5.18
C ARG A 154 -1.32 13.27 -3.74
N LEU A 155 -0.28 12.57 -3.31
CA LEU A 155 -0.10 12.08 -1.95
C LEU A 155 1.19 12.64 -1.35
N PRO A 156 1.35 12.63 0.00
CA PRO A 156 2.59 13.07 0.65
C PRO A 156 3.79 12.25 0.20
N ASP A 157 4.92 12.89 -0.11
CA ASP A 157 6.10 12.19 -0.64
C ASP A 157 6.59 11.08 0.29
N GLY A 158 6.62 11.32 1.61
CA GLY A 158 7.01 10.30 2.59
C GLY A 158 6.09 9.08 2.63
N LEU A 159 4.83 9.20 2.22
CA LEU A 159 3.96 8.03 2.02
C LEU A 159 4.37 7.27 0.75
N VAL A 160 4.65 7.99 -0.34
CA VAL A 160 5.03 7.38 -1.62
C VAL A 160 6.35 6.62 -1.48
N ASP A 161 7.33 7.19 -0.77
CA ASP A 161 8.62 6.53 -0.50
C ASP A 161 8.46 5.22 0.26
N GLU A 162 7.53 5.15 1.22
CA GLU A 162 7.20 3.92 1.96
C GLU A 162 6.52 2.88 1.06
N VAL A 163 5.64 3.31 0.14
CA VAL A 163 5.01 2.40 -0.83
C VAL A 163 6.05 1.85 -1.81
N GLU A 164 6.99 2.68 -2.28
CA GLU A 164 8.10 2.24 -3.15
C GLU A 164 9.01 1.24 -2.42
N ARG A 165 9.36 1.50 -1.16
CA ARG A 165 10.18 0.59 -0.34
C ARG A 165 9.51 -0.76 -0.11
N MET A 166 8.20 -0.75 0.16
CA MET A 166 7.40 -1.96 0.29
C MET A 166 7.38 -2.78 -1.01
N GLY A 167 7.36 -2.11 -2.18
CA GLY A 167 7.45 -2.79 -3.48
C GLY A 167 8.81 -3.44 -3.75
N ALA A 168 9.89 -2.97 -3.09
CA ALA A 168 11.26 -3.43 -3.32
C ALA A 168 11.71 -4.60 -2.41
N GLY A 169 11.00 -4.87 -1.31
CA GLY A 169 11.35 -5.94 -0.34
C GLY A 169 10.53 -7.23 -0.49
N PRO A 170 10.98 -8.36 0.09
CA PRO A 170 10.14 -9.55 0.24
C PRO A 170 8.93 -9.22 1.12
N GLN A 171 7.75 -9.58 0.64
CA GLN A 171 6.46 -9.17 1.23
C GLN A 171 6.04 -10.03 2.45
N VAL A 172 6.72 -11.16 2.65
CA VAL A 172 6.56 -12.07 3.77
C VAL A 172 7.97 -12.34 4.27
N GLU A 173 8.18 -12.10 5.57
CA GLU A 173 9.41 -12.45 6.27
C GLU A 173 9.10 -13.70 7.10
N ASP A 174 9.71 -14.83 6.76
CA ASP A 174 9.64 -16.04 7.56
C ASP A 174 10.53 -15.84 8.78
N LEU A 175 9.91 -15.63 9.94
CA LEU A 175 10.59 -15.48 11.21
C LEU A 175 10.65 -16.84 11.92
N ASP A 176 11.85 -17.24 12.35
CA ASP A 176 12.06 -18.42 13.20
C ASP A 176 11.95 -17.99 14.68
N ILE A 177 10.70 -17.80 15.14
CA ILE A 177 10.34 -17.36 16.50
C ILE A 177 9.28 -18.25 17.13
#